data_AF-A0A414AT67-F1
#
_entry.id   AF-A0A414AT67-F1
#
_cell.length_a   1.000
_cell.length_b   1.000
_cell.length_c   1.000
_cell.angle_alpha   90.00
_cell.angle_beta   90.00
_cell.angle_gamma   90.00
#
_symmetry.space_group_name_H-M   'P 1'
#
loop_
_entity.id
_entity.type
_entity.pdbx_description
1 polymer ?
#
loop_
_entity_poly.entity_id
_entity_poly.type
_entity_poly.pdbx_seq_one_letter_code
_entity_poly.pdbx_strand_id
1 'polypeptide(L)'
;MGLDISRIGNISTLDLEKGTAKVHYADTGNTTSDMPLFRFGDEFNPPNVGDQVIVIHLSNDSSSGVILGKFWDETEPPKIKQGYRKGFGEGAYETAQTGVYTLHADEIILEGKSGSMTLSQIIELEKRVTDLEGRG
;
A
#
# COMPACT_ATOMS: atom_id res chain seq x y z
N MET A 1 -35.31 8.12 0.44
CA MET A 1 -33.93 8.61 0.64
C MET A 1 -33.04 7.39 0.45
N GLY A 2 -32.28 7.32 -0.65
CA GLY A 2 -31.41 6.17 -0.89
C GLY A 2 -30.31 6.14 0.16
N LEU A 3 -30.00 4.97 0.73
CA LEU A 3 -28.76 4.83 1.49
C LEU A 3 -27.59 5.06 0.53
N ASP A 4 -26.69 5.98 0.87
CA ASP A 4 -25.42 6.09 0.17
C ASP A 4 -24.56 4.89 0.56
N ILE A 5 -24.57 3.87 -0.30
CA ILE A 5 -23.82 2.62 -0.11
C ILE A 5 -22.30 2.88 -0.14
N SER A 6 -21.85 3.97 -0.77
CA SER A 6 -20.45 4.40 -0.79
C SER A 6 -20.30 5.86 -0.42
N ARG A 7 -19.28 6.19 0.40
CA ARG A 7 -18.95 7.56 0.82
C ARG A 7 -17.45 7.79 0.83
N ILE A 8 -17.04 9.04 0.59
CA ILE A 8 -15.64 9.50 0.70
C ILE A 8 -15.51 10.31 1.99
N GLY A 9 -14.44 10.07 2.74
CA GLY A 9 -14.10 10.86 3.93
C GLY A 9 -12.62 10.79 4.27
N ASN A 10 -12.22 11.40 5.38
CA ASN A 10 -10.84 11.41 5.83
C ASN A 10 -10.67 10.57 7.10
N ILE A 11 -9.57 9.84 7.22
CA ILE A 11 -9.25 9.10 8.45
C ILE A 11 -9.10 10.08 9.60
N SER A 12 -9.92 9.92 10.65
CA SER A 12 -9.87 10.73 11.87
C SER A 12 -9.01 10.08 12.95
N THR A 13 -9.12 8.76 13.12
CA THR A 13 -8.32 7.98 14.08
C THR A 13 -8.03 6.60 13.50
N LEU A 14 -6.93 5.99 13.92
CA LEU A 14 -6.46 4.69 13.45
C LEU A 14 -6.08 3.81 14.64
N ASP A 15 -6.64 2.59 14.71
CA ASP A 15 -6.30 1.55 15.68
C ASP A 15 -5.71 0.36 14.90
N LEU A 16 -4.38 0.33 14.83
CA LEU A 16 -3.63 -0.68 14.08
C LEU A 16 -3.67 -2.06 14.74
N GLU A 17 -3.82 -2.14 16.06
CA GLU A 17 -3.92 -3.41 16.77
C GLU A 17 -5.22 -4.13 16.44
N LYS A 18 -6.31 -3.36 16.27
CA LYS A 18 -7.62 -3.91 15.89
C LYS A 18 -7.88 -3.92 14.38
N GLY A 19 -7.03 -3.26 13.59
CA GLY A 19 -7.24 -3.09 12.15
C GLY A 19 -8.49 -2.26 11.84
N THR A 20 -8.79 -1.26 12.66
CA THR A 20 -9.97 -0.39 12.52
C THR A 20 -9.60 1.08 12.45
N ALA A 21 -10.46 1.90 11.86
CA ALA A 21 -10.32 3.35 11.85
C ALA A 21 -11.67 4.05 11.95
N LYS A 22 -11.65 5.34 12.30
CA LYS A 22 -12.81 6.23 12.20
C LYS A 22 -12.62 7.17 11.03
N VAL A 23 -13.71 7.48 10.34
CA VAL A 23 -13.71 8.36 9.17
C VAL A 23 -14.57 9.59 9.48
N HIS A 24 -14.03 10.77 9.21
CA HIS A 24 -14.77 12.02 9.24
C HIS A 24 -15.33 12.34 7.84
N TYR A 25 -16.62 12.63 7.77
CA TYR A 25 -17.30 13.02 6.54
C TYR A 25 -17.57 14.52 6.54
N ALA A 26 -16.88 15.25 5.66
CA ALA A 26 -16.95 16.72 5.59
C ALA A 26 -18.33 17.25 5.18
N ASP A 27 -19.10 16.47 4.39
CA ASP A 27 -20.44 16.82 3.94
C ASP A 27 -21.47 16.90 5.08
N THR A 28 -21.31 16.05 6.10
CA THR A 28 -22.23 15.93 7.24
C THR A 28 -21.63 16.45 8.54
N GLY A 29 -20.32 16.63 8.61
CA GLY A 29 -19.57 16.95 9.84
C GLY A 29 -19.50 15.78 10.84
N ASN A 30 -19.99 14.60 10.48
CA ASN A 30 -20.04 13.44 11.38
C ASN A 30 -18.77 12.60 11.28
N THR A 31 -18.41 11.96 12.38
CA THR A 31 -17.35 10.94 12.44
C THR A 31 -17.97 9.58 12.73
N THR A 32 -17.52 8.54 12.04
CA THR A 32 -18.03 7.17 12.21
C THR A 32 -17.64 6.58 13.57
N SER A 33 -18.31 5.48 13.93
CA SER A 33 -17.76 4.46 14.83
C SER A 33 -16.50 3.82 14.23
N ASP A 34 -15.81 2.99 15.02
CA ASP A 34 -14.69 2.20 14.53
C ASP A 34 -15.15 1.23 13.44
N MET A 35 -14.55 1.32 12.26
CA MET A 35 -14.83 0.49 11.10
C MET A 35 -13.58 -0.31 10.69
N PRO A 36 -13.74 -1.58 10.29
CA PRO A 36 -12.62 -2.39 9.82
C PRO A 36 -11.99 -1.82 8.54
N LEU A 37 -10.67 -1.93 8.47
CA LEU A 37 -9.90 -1.74 7.26
C LEU A 37 -10.05 -2.97 6.35
N PHE A 38 -10.13 -2.73 5.04
CA PHE A 38 -10.17 -3.79 4.05
C PHE A 38 -8.83 -4.53 4.00
N ARG A 39 -8.89 -5.86 4.15
CA ARG A 39 -7.73 -6.76 4.09
C ARG A 39 -7.62 -7.37 2.70
N PHE A 40 -6.80 -6.77 1.84
CA PHE A 40 -6.58 -7.26 0.49
C PHE A 40 -5.55 -8.40 0.47
N GLY A 41 -6.00 -9.66 0.63
CA GLY A 41 -5.11 -10.81 0.54
C GLY A 41 -4.02 -10.84 1.62
N ASP A 42 -4.34 -10.33 2.82
CA ASP A 42 -3.41 -10.14 3.95
C ASP A 42 -2.36 -9.03 3.78
N GLU A 43 -2.56 -8.12 2.83
CA GLU A 43 -1.75 -6.92 2.73
C GLU A 43 -2.02 -5.97 3.91
N PHE A 44 -0.96 -5.63 4.64
CA PHE A 44 -1.00 -4.63 5.71
C PHE A 44 -0.37 -3.32 5.22
N ASN A 45 -1.20 -2.46 4.64
CA ASN A 45 -0.83 -1.12 4.19
C ASN A 45 -1.94 -0.12 4.59
N PRO A 46 -2.06 0.20 5.88
CA PRO A 46 -3.13 1.06 6.38
C PRO A 46 -2.95 2.51 5.92
N PRO A 47 -4.05 3.27 5.72
CA PRO A 47 -3.97 4.71 5.52
C PRO A 47 -3.50 5.43 6.79
N ASN A 48 -3.08 6.68 6.66
CA ASN A 48 -2.71 7.56 7.78
C ASN A 48 -3.87 8.44 8.22
N VAL A 49 -3.78 9.01 9.42
CA VAL A 49 -4.71 10.07 9.85
C VAL A 49 -4.63 11.25 8.87
N GLY A 50 -5.79 11.71 8.41
CA GLY A 50 -5.95 12.75 7.40
C GLY A 50 -6.09 12.22 5.97
N ASP A 51 -5.65 10.97 5.68
CA ASP A 51 -5.77 10.41 4.33
C ASP A 51 -7.24 10.30 3.90
N GLN A 52 -7.50 10.65 2.64
CA GLN A 52 -8.80 10.49 2.02
C GLN A 52 -9.02 9.02 1.64
N VAL A 53 -10.18 8.48 2.00
CA VAL A 53 -10.53 7.08 1.81
C VAL A 53 -11.97 6.94 1.34
N ILE A 54 -12.25 5.80 0.69
CA ILE A 54 -13.62 5.39 0.37
C ILE A 54 -14.10 4.36 1.39
N VAL A 55 -15.33 4.55 1.85
CA VAL A 55 -16.04 3.66 2.78
C VAL A 55 -17.24 3.06 2.05
N ILE A 56 -17.39 1.74 2.14
CA ILE A 56 -18.58 1.04 1.67
C ILE A 56 -19.43 0.67 2.89
N HIS A 57 -20.63 1.22 2.95
CA HIS A 57 -21.61 0.96 4.01
C HIS A 57 -22.46 -0.26 3.67
N LEU A 58 -22.76 -1.07 4.66
CA LEU A 58 -23.64 -2.23 4.49
C LEU A 58 -25.10 -1.75 4.45
N SER A 59 -25.86 -2.22 3.46
CA SER A 59 -27.23 -1.76 3.17
C SER A 59 -28.22 -1.89 4.33
N ASN A 60 -27.90 -2.73 5.31
CA ASN A 60 -28.79 -3.05 6.42
C ASN A 60 -28.59 -2.12 7.62
N ASP A 61 -27.49 -1.36 7.64
CA ASP A 61 -27.11 -0.46 8.73
C ASP A 61 -26.01 0.51 8.28
N SER A 62 -26.31 1.81 8.26
CA SER A 62 -25.32 2.87 7.92
C SER A 62 -24.24 3.08 8.98
N SER A 63 -24.33 2.41 10.14
CA SER A 63 -23.29 2.43 11.18
C SER A 63 -22.25 1.31 11.02
N SER A 64 -22.45 0.44 10.02
CA SER A 64 -21.55 -0.66 9.69
C SER A 64 -21.00 -0.52 8.27
N GLY A 65 -19.68 -0.59 8.12
CA GLY A 65 -19.03 -0.47 6.82
C GLY A 65 -17.59 -0.98 6.83
N VAL A 66 -16.97 -1.00 5.65
CA VAL A 66 -15.55 -1.35 5.48
C VAL A 66 -14.85 -0.21 4.77
N ILE A 67 -13.69 0.18 5.30
CA ILE A 67 -12.82 1.19 4.69
C ILE A 67 -11.96 0.49 3.65
N LEU A 68 -12.17 0.76 2.36
CA LEU A 68 -11.38 0.12 1.29
C LEU A 68 -9.95 0.65 1.19
N GLY A 69 -9.72 1.88 1.66
CA GLY A 69 -8.41 2.54 1.68
C GLY A 69 -8.34 3.77 0.77
N LYS A 70 -7.10 4.19 0.50
CA LYS A 70 -6.79 5.35 -0.36
C LYS A 70 -7.13 5.07 -1.82
N PHE A 71 -7.38 6.13 -2.57
CA PHE A 71 -7.59 6.09 -4.01
C PHE A 71 -6.85 7.25 -4.68
N TRP A 72 -6.56 7.12 -5.97
CA TRP A 72 -5.92 8.19 -6.74
C TRP A 72 -6.91 9.32 -7.02
N ASP A 73 -6.43 10.56 -6.92
CA ASP A 73 -7.17 11.75 -7.27
C ASP A 73 -6.27 12.79 -7.97
N GLU A 74 -6.78 14.00 -8.19
CA GLU A 74 -6.05 15.07 -8.87
C GLU A 74 -4.83 15.57 -8.07
N THR A 75 -4.83 15.40 -6.75
CA THR A 75 -3.74 15.80 -5.85
C THR A 75 -2.66 14.74 -5.75
N GLU A 76 -3.06 13.46 -5.81
CA GLU A 76 -2.17 12.30 -5.81
C GLU A 76 -2.46 11.41 -7.02
N PRO A 77 -2.03 11.79 -8.24
CA PRO A 77 -2.28 11.00 -9.44
C PRO A 77 -1.33 9.78 -9.53
N PRO A 78 -1.67 8.76 -10.34
CA PRO A 78 -0.80 7.63 -10.59
C PRO A 78 0.58 8.06 -11.14
N LYS A 79 1.65 7.43 -10.63
CA LYS A 79 3.04 7.75 -11.04
C LYS A 79 3.43 7.26 -12.43
N ILE A 80 2.65 6.36 -13.04
CA ILE A 80 2.90 5.78 -14.36
C ILE A 80 1.62 5.78 -15.20
N LYS A 81 1.76 5.83 -16.53
CA LYS A 81 0.63 5.83 -17.48
C LYS A 81 0.33 4.47 -18.12
N GLN A 82 1.27 3.53 -18.04
CA GLN A 82 1.13 2.19 -18.63
C GLN A 82 1.92 1.14 -17.84
N GLY A 83 1.47 -0.11 -17.91
CA GLY A 83 2.07 -1.23 -17.20
C GLY A 83 1.72 -1.28 -15.72
N TYR A 84 2.44 -2.10 -14.97
CA TYR A 84 2.19 -2.32 -13.55
C TYR A 84 3.22 -1.59 -12.69
N ARG A 85 2.74 -0.97 -11.60
CA ARG A 85 3.56 -0.43 -10.52
C ARG A 85 2.82 -0.56 -9.19
N LYS A 86 3.50 -1.08 -8.18
CA LYS A 86 3.04 -1.04 -6.78
C LYS A 86 4.11 -0.36 -5.94
N GLY A 87 3.70 0.66 -5.19
CA GLY A 87 4.59 1.38 -4.28
C GLY A 87 4.45 0.86 -2.86
N PHE A 88 5.54 0.86 -2.11
CA PHE A 88 5.61 0.40 -0.72
C PHE A 88 5.94 1.52 0.28
N GLY A 89 5.95 2.78 -0.17
CA GLY A 89 6.39 3.92 0.63
C GLY A 89 7.89 4.20 0.49
N GLU A 90 8.33 5.39 0.91
CA GLU A 90 9.76 5.76 1.04
C GLU A 90 10.63 5.46 -0.19
N GLY A 91 10.06 5.59 -1.40
CA GLY A 91 10.79 5.32 -2.65
C GLY A 91 10.88 3.85 -3.05
N ALA A 92 10.45 2.90 -2.22
CA ALA A 92 10.38 1.49 -2.56
C ALA A 92 9.18 1.16 -3.47
N TYR A 93 9.41 0.31 -4.48
CA TYR A 93 8.38 -0.12 -5.43
C TYR A 93 8.75 -1.38 -6.20
N GLU A 94 7.72 -1.99 -6.81
CA GLU A 94 7.87 -2.96 -7.88
C GLU A 94 7.24 -2.44 -9.18
N THR A 95 7.79 -2.84 -10.32
CA THR A 95 7.22 -2.56 -11.65
C THR A 95 7.24 -3.80 -12.53
N ALA A 96 6.24 -3.95 -13.40
CA ALA A 96 6.27 -4.91 -14.50
C ALA A 96 5.91 -4.19 -15.81
N GLN A 97 6.88 -4.08 -16.73
CA GLN A 97 6.71 -3.40 -18.02
C GLN A 97 7.50 -4.12 -19.10
N THR A 98 6.87 -4.35 -20.25
CA THR A 98 7.53 -4.94 -21.44
C THR A 98 8.26 -6.27 -21.13
N GLY A 99 7.67 -7.11 -20.28
CA GLY A 99 8.25 -8.40 -19.88
C GLY A 99 9.38 -8.32 -18.85
N VAL A 100 9.73 -7.13 -18.37
CA VAL A 100 10.74 -6.91 -17.32
C VAL A 100 10.04 -6.61 -16.00
N TYR A 101 10.41 -7.36 -14.96
CA TYR A 101 10.01 -7.10 -13.59
C TYR A 101 11.19 -6.51 -12.81
N THR A 102 10.94 -5.45 -12.03
CA THR A 102 11.97 -4.74 -11.27
C THR A 102 11.50 -4.49 -9.86
N LEU A 103 12.32 -4.89 -8.88
CA LEU A 103 12.23 -4.46 -7.49
C LEU A 103 13.21 -3.30 -7.28
N HIS A 104 12.76 -2.24 -6.63
CA HIS A 104 13.57 -1.07 -6.34
C HIS A 104 13.33 -0.58 -4.92
N ALA A 105 14.43 -0.33 -4.20
CA ALA A 105 14.48 0.26 -2.87
C ALA A 105 15.93 0.71 -2.61
N ASP A 106 16.16 1.44 -1.51
CA ASP A 106 17.52 1.83 -1.09
C ASP A 106 18.41 0.60 -0.79
N GLU A 107 17.83 -0.48 -0.27
CA GLU A 107 18.45 -1.80 -0.16
C GLU A 107 17.37 -2.88 -0.31
N ILE A 108 17.74 -4.06 -0.84
CA ILE A 108 16.82 -5.20 -1.00
C ILE A 108 17.40 -6.40 -0.27
N ILE A 109 16.60 -7.01 0.61
CA ILE A 109 16.96 -8.23 1.34
C ILE A 109 16.16 -9.40 0.77
N LEU A 110 16.86 -10.45 0.35
CA LEU A 110 16.27 -11.74 -0.01
C LEU A 110 16.51 -12.69 1.16
N GLU A 111 15.43 -13.09 1.84
CA GLU A 111 15.47 -13.93 3.03
C GLU A 111 14.63 -15.20 2.87
N GLY A 112 15.13 -16.30 3.40
CA GLY A 112 14.39 -17.54 3.57
C GLY A 112 14.92 -18.34 4.75
N LYS A 113 14.34 -19.52 4.99
CA LYS A 113 14.71 -20.38 6.14
C LYS A 113 16.20 -20.74 6.19
N SER A 114 16.86 -20.77 5.04
CA SER A 114 18.27 -21.14 4.91
C SER A 114 19.24 -19.96 5.12
N GLY A 115 18.73 -18.73 5.23
CA GLY A 115 19.54 -17.52 5.40
C GLY A 115 19.00 -16.34 4.61
N SER A 116 19.75 -15.24 4.65
CA SER A 116 19.44 -14.00 3.95
C SER A 116 20.65 -13.44 3.23
N MET A 117 20.41 -12.64 2.20
CA MET A 117 21.42 -11.90 1.44
C MET A 117 20.85 -10.57 0.96
N THR A 118 21.67 -9.54 0.95
CA THR A 118 21.33 -8.20 0.42
C THR A 118 21.69 -8.08 -1.06
N LEU A 119 21.03 -7.18 -1.78
CA LEU A 119 21.39 -6.86 -3.16
C LEU A 119 22.81 -6.31 -3.25
N SER A 120 23.23 -5.47 -2.28
CA SER A 120 24.62 -5.01 -2.20
C SER A 120 25.64 -6.15 -2.14
N GLN A 121 25.37 -7.19 -1.34
CA GLN A 121 26.24 -8.38 -1.27
C GLN A 121 26.26 -9.15 -2.59
N ILE A 122 25.12 -9.29 -3.26
CA ILE A 122 25.03 -9.95 -4.58
C ILE A 122 25.88 -9.19 -5.61
N ILE A 123 25.79 -7.86 -5.63
CA ILE A 123 26.57 -6.99 -6.51
C ILE A 123 28.08 -7.11 -6.22
N GLU A 124 28.46 -7.17 -4.93
CA GLU A 124 29.87 -7.38 -4.55
C GLU A 124 30.39 -8.76 -4.97
N LEU A 125 29.57 -9.80 -4.86
CA LEU A 125 29.91 -11.14 -5.33
C LEU A 125 30.10 -11.18 -6.84
N GLU A 126 29.23 -10.53 -7.62
CA GLU A 126 29.39 -10.41 -9.08
C GLU A 126 30.73 -9.76 -9.43
N LYS A 127 31.06 -8.61 -8.81
CA LYS A 127 32.34 -7.91 -9.03
C LYS A 127 33.54 -8.82 -8.78
N ARG A 128 33.53 -9.56 -7.66
CA ARG A 128 34.60 -10.48 -7.30
C ARG A 128 34.75 -11.63 -8.30
N VAL A 129 33.64 -12.16 -8.82
CA VAL A 129 33.66 -13.23 -9.82
C VAL A 129 34.23 -12.71 -11.14
N THR A 130 33.76 -11.56 -11.62
CA THR A 130 34.27 -10.94 -12.85
C THR A 130 35.78 -10.66 -12.77
N ASP A 131 36.27 -10.17 -11.64
CA ASP A 131 37.70 -9.93 -11.41
C ASP A 131 38.55 -11.21 -11.45
N LEU A 132 37.98 -12.35 -11.04
CA LEU A 132 38.66 -13.64 -11.06
C LEU A 132 38.66 -14.25 -12.47
N GLU A 133 37.53 -14.16 -13.18
CA GLU A 133 37.41 -14.67 -14.55
C GLU A 133 38.26 -13.89 -15.55
N GLY A 134 38.42 -12.57 -15.37
CA GLY A 134 39.29 -11.74 -16.20
C GLY A 134 40.79 -11.97 -16.03
N ARG A 135 41.20 -12.81 -15.06
CA ARG A 135 42.61 -13.16 -14.80
C ARG A 135 43.05 -14.50 -15.39
N GLY A 136 42.12 -15.28 -15.96
CA GLY A 136 42.38 -16.56 -16.64
C GLY A 136 42.48 -16.40 -18.15
#